data_AF-A0A613PY50-F1
#
_entry.id   AF-A0A613PY50-F1
#
_cell.length_a   1.000
_cell.length_b   1.000
_cell.length_c   1.000
_cell.angle_alpha   90.00
_cell.angle_beta   90.00
_cell.angle_gamma   90.00
#
_symmetry.space_group_name_H-M   'P 1'
#
loop_
_entity.id
_entity.type
_entity.pdbx_description
1 polymer ?
#
loop_
_entity_poly.entity_id
_entity_poly.type
_entity_poly.pdbx_seq_one_letter_code
_entity_poly.pdbx_strand_id
1 'polypeptide(L)'
;MKFSKKSIEQLVAGKFSQDFIEITLTQQDNTNTEVFTGSGFLYYKNYKLHIKMLHKENVPQSRIYPTYSNLANGELITEKYLFSLLATDLNGNTWHAKDIDPYKNMGASSSGISIDCEIYNIYKESDSGFQGFSYIFIVPQKFHIPCNLFQDLGEGGKRRTRCNFILDYIEVSVLLEDDYSCIRIKSNEPVEFDQADSIVNTLSVAGCTQLTPIVVRTQTPASNSILLKGIDIKNGTPLMEFLPQRSPNYLNEWIEFIKSYAEKFGTDKTFYYYWLKVFNAHQSDLENETLSLTVSIEGIVNNFHSKFKQSDTDFINLCREVMPIIDKLQINCKYPA
;
A
#
# COMPACT_ATOMS: atom_id res chain seq x y z
N MET A 1 18.07 7.17 -7.06
CA MET A 1 18.24 5.69 -7.02
C MET A 1 18.09 5.09 -8.42
N LYS A 2 19.03 4.23 -8.87
CA LYS A 2 18.86 3.37 -10.05
C LYS A 2 18.37 2.00 -9.57
N PHE A 3 17.28 1.47 -10.13
CA PHE A 3 16.78 0.12 -9.83
C PHE A 3 17.67 -0.95 -10.47
N SER A 4 18.80 -1.24 -9.82
CA SER A 4 19.61 -2.41 -10.12
C SER A 4 19.04 -3.64 -9.40
N LYS A 5 19.30 -4.84 -9.93
CA LYS A 5 18.92 -6.11 -9.28
C LYS A 5 19.41 -6.15 -7.83
N LYS A 6 20.68 -5.81 -7.60
CA LYS A 6 21.29 -5.72 -6.27
C LYS A 6 20.54 -4.79 -5.31
N SER A 7 20.10 -3.62 -5.77
CA SER A 7 19.36 -2.67 -4.94
C SER A 7 17.98 -3.21 -4.56
N ILE A 8 17.31 -3.89 -5.49
CA ILE A 8 16.01 -4.52 -5.23
C ILE A 8 16.16 -5.66 -4.20
N GLU A 9 17.16 -6.51 -4.37
CA GLU A 9 17.45 -7.60 -3.42
C GLU A 9 17.75 -7.07 -2.01
N GLN A 10 18.50 -5.96 -1.89
CA GLN A 10 18.73 -5.31 -0.60
C GLN A 10 17.45 -4.76 0.02
N LEU A 11 16.56 -4.17 -0.78
CA LEU A 11 15.25 -3.68 -0.32
C LEU A 11 14.40 -4.82 0.20
N VAL A 12 14.23 -5.88 -0.59
CA VAL A 12 13.42 -7.07 -0.23
C VAL A 12 13.97 -7.75 1.03
N ALA A 13 15.30 -7.84 1.16
CA ALA A 13 15.94 -8.44 2.33
C ALA A 13 15.91 -7.54 3.58
N GLY A 14 15.38 -6.32 3.51
CA GLY A 14 15.42 -5.36 4.63
C GLY A 14 16.83 -4.93 5.02
N LYS A 15 17.75 -4.90 4.04
CA LYS A 15 19.17 -4.51 4.23
C LYS A 15 19.54 -3.24 3.47
N PHE A 16 18.58 -2.63 2.79
CA PHE A 16 18.80 -1.38 2.09
C PHE A 16 19.04 -0.23 3.07
N SER A 17 20.01 0.63 2.75
CA SER A 17 20.32 1.86 3.47
C SER A 17 20.53 2.98 2.46
N GLN A 18 20.08 4.19 2.80
CA GLN A 18 20.26 5.38 1.98
C GLN A 18 20.73 6.54 2.86
N ASP A 19 21.94 7.03 2.57
CA ASP A 19 22.52 8.17 3.27
C ASP A 19 21.92 9.49 2.78
N PHE A 20 21.74 10.41 3.73
CA PHE A 20 21.27 11.77 3.50
C PHE A 20 22.27 12.77 4.09
N ILE A 21 22.69 13.73 3.27
CA ILE A 21 23.56 14.83 3.70
C ILE A 21 22.81 15.80 4.62
N GLU A 22 21.50 15.90 4.43
CA GLU A 22 20.61 16.75 5.18
C GLU A 22 19.24 16.09 5.29
N ILE A 23 18.68 16.13 6.50
CA ILE A 23 17.32 15.75 6.85
C ILE A 23 16.78 16.89 7.69
N THR A 24 15.63 17.42 7.29
CA THR A 24 14.87 18.42 8.01
C THR A 24 13.52 17.83 8.38
N LEU A 25 13.25 17.72 9.67
CA LEU A 25 11.94 17.39 10.22
C LEU A 25 11.27 18.69 10.66
N THR A 26 10.09 18.96 10.11
CA THR A 26 9.30 20.17 10.41
C THR A 26 7.94 19.76 10.93
N GLN A 27 7.59 20.19 12.13
CA GLN A 27 6.28 19.93 12.72
C GLN A 27 5.16 20.47 11.82
N GLN A 28 4.06 19.73 11.66
CA GLN A 28 2.94 20.11 10.79
C GLN A 28 1.99 21.10 11.49
N ASP A 29 2.54 22.09 12.21
CA ASP A 29 1.81 23.18 12.85
C ASP A 29 2.23 24.51 12.23
N ASN A 30 1.25 25.38 11.96
CA ASN A 30 1.45 26.70 11.34
C ASN A 30 1.73 27.81 12.38
N THR A 31 1.66 27.50 13.67
CA THR A 31 1.75 28.52 14.74
C THR A 31 3.05 28.43 15.54
N ASN A 32 3.43 27.24 15.99
CA ASN A 32 4.67 27.02 16.74
C ASN A 32 5.36 25.75 16.24
N THR A 33 6.19 25.92 15.21
CA THR A 33 6.78 24.81 14.47
C THR A 33 8.11 24.39 15.08
N GLU A 34 8.16 23.20 15.68
CA GLU A 34 9.43 22.57 16.01
C GLU A 34 10.14 22.10 14.74
N VAL A 35 11.45 22.35 14.64
CA VAL A 35 12.29 21.93 13.52
C VAL A 35 13.54 21.23 14.03
N PHE A 36 13.86 20.08 13.42
CA PHE A 36 15.10 19.35 13.64
C PHE A 36 15.83 19.15 12.32
N THR A 37 17.05 19.65 12.22
CA THR A 37 17.90 19.51 11.03
C THR A 37 19.16 18.73 11.34
N GLY A 38 19.58 17.82 10.48
CA GLY A 38 20.66 16.88 10.76
C GLY A 38 21.18 16.16 9.53
N SER A 39 22.26 15.40 9.69
CA SER A 39 22.63 14.37 8.71
C SER A 39 22.22 13.00 9.25
N GLY A 40 22.04 12.04 8.35
CA GLY A 40 21.53 10.73 8.76
C GLY A 40 21.33 9.77 7.61
N PHE A 41 20.57 8.72 7.86
CA PHE A 41 20.31 7.68 6.87
C PHE A 41 18.96 7.00 7.11
N LEU A 42 18.38 6.52 6.00
CA LEU A 42 17.24 5.60 5.98
C LEU A 42 17.75 4.16 6.12
N TYR A 43 17.06 3.33 6.88
CA TYR A 43 17.35 1.91 6.97
C TYR A 43 16.08 1.11 7.34
N TYR A 44 16.18 -0.22 7.32
CA TYR A 44 15.13 -1.10 7.81
C TYR A 44 15.47 -1.67 9.20
N LYS A 45 14.49 -1.67 10.10
CA LYS A 45 14.55 -2.32 11.41
C LYS A 45 13.30 -3.15 11.59
N ASN A 46 13.45 -4.47 11.76
CA ASN A 46 12.33 -5.41 11.84
C ASN A 46 11.33 -5.22 10.68
N TYR A 47 11.86 -5.13 9.45
CA TYR A 47 11.08 -4.92 8.22
C TYR A 47 10.34 -3.56 8.11
N LYS A 48 10.45 -2.68 9.11
CA LYS A 48 9.90 -1.33 9.07
C LYS A 48 10.93 -0.32 8.60
N LEU A 49 10.49 0.72 7.90
CA LEU A 49 11.35 1.84 7.52
C LEU A 49 11.63 2.71 8.73
N HIS A 50 12.91 3.04 8.91
CA HIS A 50 13.39 3.91 9.98
C HIS A 50 14.29 4.99 9.39
N ILE A 51 14.25 6.16 10.01
CA ILE A 51 15.26 7.19 9.78
C ILE A 51 16.06 7.44 11.05
N LYS A 52 17.38 7.46 10.91
CA LYS A 52 18.30 7.82 11.97
C LYS A 52 19.03 9.09 11.59
N MET A 53 18.97 10.11 12.44
CA MET A 53 19.66 11.38 12.22
C MET A 53 20.30 11.93 13.49
N LEU A 54 21.38 12.70 13.29
CA LEU A 54 22.04 13.49 14.32
C LEU A 54 21.72 14.96 14.09
N HIS A 55 21.08 15.59 15.06
CA HIS A 55 20.71 17.00 14.99
C HIS A 55 21.98 17.87 15.04
N LYS A 56 22.07 18.83 14.12
CA LYS A 56 23.25 19.70 13.95
C LYS A 56 23.45 20.67 15.11
N GLU A 57 22.37 21.12 15.76
CA GLU A 57 22.44 22.20 16.74
C GLU A 57 22.46 21.67 18.18
N ASN A 58 23.21 22.38 19.02
CA ASN A 58 23.16 22.14 20.46
C ASN A 58 21.93 22.85 21.01
N VAL A 59 20.89 22.08 21.32
CA VAL A 59 19.61 22.59 21.80
C VAL A 59 19.33 22.07 23.21
N PRO A 60 18.53 22.80 24.02
CA PRO A 60 18.21 22.36 25.36
C PRO A 60 17.62 20.94 25.37
N GLN A 61 18.02 20.14 26.35
CA GLN A 61 17.50 18.77 26.50
C GLN A 61 15.96 18.75 26.63
N SER A 62 15.34 19.85 27.05
CA SER A 62 13.88 19.98 27.11
C SER A 62 13.19 19.84 25.74
N ARG A 63 13.88 20.05 24.62
CA ARG A 63 13.29 19.86 23.28
C ARG A 63 13.05 18.40 22.90
N ILE A 64 13.50 17.43 23.70
CA ILE A 64 13.17 16.02 23.50
C ILE A 64 11.79 15.65 24.07
N TYR A 65 11.18 16.52 24.87
CA TYR A 65 9.84 16.27 25.38
C TYR A 65 8.81 16.47 24.28
N PRO A 66 7.88 15.52 24.08
CA PRO A 66 6.88 15.66 23.03
C PRO A 66 6.01 16.91 23.22
N THR A 67 5.74 17.61 22.12
CA THR A 67 4.84 18.79 22.13
C THR A 67 3.40 18.45 22.53
N TYR A 68 3.02 17.17 22.37
CA TYR A 68 1.73 16.63 22.78
C TYR A 68 1.67 16.18 24.24
N SER A 69 2.71 16.40 25.06
CA SER A 69 2.68 16.07 26.49
C SER A 69 1.62 16.83 27.30
N ASN A 70 1.05 17.90 26.74
CA ASN A 70 -0.04 18.66 27.34
C ASN A 70 -1.44 18.10 27.03
N LEU A 71 -1.54 17.08 26.18
CA LEU A 71 -2.81 16.42 25.88
C LEU A 71 -3.31 15.61 27.07
N ALA A 72 -4.63 15.60 27.27
CA ALA A 72 -5.24 14.75 28.28
C ALA A 72 -5.22 13.28 27.83
N ASN A 73 -5.21 12.36 28.80
CA ASN A 73 -5.28 10.93 28.52
C ASN A 73 -6.56 10.62 27.72
N GLY A 74 -6.40 9.94 26.58
CA GLY A 74 -7.49 9.60 25.67
C GLY A 74 -7.70 10.59 24.52
N GLU A 75 -6.98 11.72 24.50
CA GLU A 75 -6.99 12.62 23.35
C GLU A 75 -6.14 12.07 22.20
N LEU A 76 -6.61 12.33 20.97
CA LEU A 76 -5.92 11.92 19.76
C LEU A 76 -4.74 12.86 19.46
N ILE A 77 -3.58 12.27 19.19
CA ILE A 77 -2.43 13.00 18.63
C ILE A 77 -2.76 13.27 17.16
N THR A 78 -3.19 14.51 16.88
CA THR A 78 -3.50 14.94 15.52
C THR A 78 -2.24 15.34 14.73
N GLU A 79 -2.38 15.50 13.42
CA GLU A 79 -1.29 15.81 12.49
C GLU A 79 -0.40 16.98 12.92
N LYS A 80 -0.97 17.99 13.60
CA LYS A 80 -0.21 19.16 14.11
C LYS A 80 0.93 18.81 15.06
N TYR A 81 0.89 17.63 15.68
CA TYR A 81 1.94 17.15 16.59
C TYR A 81 2.96 16.24 15.89
N LEU A 82 2.71 15.88 14.63
CA LEU A 82 3.58 15.04 13.81
C LEU A 82 4.44 15.90 12.88
N PHE A 83 5.46 15.29 12.28
CA PHE A 83 6.47 15.96 11.47
C PHE A 83 6.40 15.52 10.02
N SER A 84 6.67 16.48 9.14
CA SER A 84 7.03 16.25 7.75
C SER A 84 8.54 16.19 7.60
N LEU A 85 9.02 15.40 6.65
CA LEU A 85 10.42 15.22 6.34
C LEU A 85 10.75 15.80 4.98
N LEU A 86 11.89 16.48 4.91
CA LEU A 86 12.59 16.85 3.69
C LEU A 86 14.04 16.39 3.82
N ALA A 87 14.50 15.48 2.96
CA ALA A 87 15.87 14.97 3.01
C ALA A 87 16.56 15.03 1.65
N THR A 88 17.86 15.31 1.64
CA THR A 88 18.68 15.37 0.43
C THR A 88 19.72 14.26 0.44
N ASP A 89 19.73 13.42 -0.59
CA ASP A 89 20.70 12.32 -0.73
C ASP A 89 22.03 12.79 -1.33
N LEU A 90 23.04 11.90 -1.33
CA LEU A 90 24.37 12.18 -1.88
C LEU A 90 24.38 12.52 -3.38
N ASN A 91 23.31 12.23 -4.11
CA ASN A 91 23.17 12.56 -5.52
C ASN A 91 22.34 13.84 -5.73
N GLY A 92 22.05 14.59 -4.67
CA GLY A 92 21.25 15.81 -4.72
C GLY A 92 19.74 15.57 -4.92
N ASN A 93 19.25 14.34 -4.75
CA ASN A 93 17.82 14.11 -4.85
C ASN A 93 17.11 14.45 -3.54
N THR A 94 15.92 15.05 -3.67
CA THR A 94 15.06 15.37 -2.54
C THR A 94 14.06 14.24 -2.27
N TRP A 95 13.92 13.89 -1.00
CA TRP A 95 13.02 12.88 -0.47
C TRP A 95 12.07 13.49 0.56
N HIS A 96 10.89 12.92 0.66
CA HIS A 96 9.76 13.44 1.42
C HIS A 96 9.08 12.31 2.19
N ALA A 97 8.63 12.61 3.40
CA ALA A 97 7.73 11.76 4.19
C ALA A 97 6.86 12.63 5.10
N LYS A 98 5.78 12.08 5.64
CA LYS A 98 4.84 12.78 6.53
C LYS A 98 4.45 11.90 7.72
N ASP A 99 3.81 12.53 8.68
CA ASP A 99 3.20 11.88 9.85
C ASP A 99 4.21 11.12 10.70
N ILE A 100 5.39 11.72 10.85
CA ILE A 100 6.51 11.16 11.61
C ILE A 100 6.43 11.63 13.06
N ASP A 101 6.59 10.69 13.99
CA ASP A 101 6.75 10.98 15.40
C ASP A 101 8.22 10.78 15.82
N PRO A 102 9.05 11.84 15.83
CA PRO A 102 10.45 11.73 16.20
C PRO A 102 10.65 11.51 17.71
N TYR A 103 9.66 11.83 18.55
CA TYR A 103 9.83 11.85 20.00
C TYR A 103 9.87 10.45 20.63
N LYS A 104 9.24 9.44 20.00
CA LYS A 104 9.22 8.05 20.51
C LYS A 104 10.62 7.48 20.81
N ASN A 105 11.62 7.87 20.04
CA ASN A 105 12.98 7.36 20.11
C ASN A 105 14.01 8.49 19.93
N MET A 106 13.76 9.63 20.59
CA MET A 106 14.70 10.73 20.65
C MET A 106 15.61 10.58 21.87
N GLY A 107 16.92 10.68 21.66
CA GLY A 107 17.94 10.64 22.71
C GLY A 107 18.70 11.96 22.75
N ALA A 108 18.92 12.51 23.94
CA ALA A 108 19.81 13.65 24.14
C ALA A 108 21.07 13.23 24.92
N SER A 109 22.19 13.81 24.53
CA SER A 109 23.46 13.74 25.26
C SER A 109 24.03 15.15 25.42
N SER A 110 25.13 15.28 26.16
CA SER A 110 25.90 16.54 26.22
C SER A 110 26.42 17.00 24.87
N SER A 111 26.48 16.09 23.88
CA SER A 111 27.06 16.31 22.57
C SER A 111 26.03 16.49 21.46
N GLY A 112 24.73 16.43 21.77
CA GLY A 112 23.65 16.66 20.82
C GLY A 112 22.48 15.69 20.95
N ILE A 113 21.54 15.79 19.99
CA ILE A 113 20.33 14.97 19.90
C ILE A 113 20.46 13.95 18.78
N SER A 114 20.10 12.69 19.07
CA SER A 114 19.90 11.63 18.09
C SER A 114 18.41 11.31 17.97
N ILE A 115 17.93 11.14 16.74
CA ILE A 115 16.55 10.74 16.45
C ILE A 115 16.60 9.42 15.67
N ASP A 116 15.84 8.42 16.10
CA ASP A 116 15.71 7.11 15.43
C ASP A 116 14.23 6.68 15.36
N CYS A 117 13.49 7.23 14.40
CA CYS A 117 12.04 7.04 14.32
C CYS A 117 11.61 6.14 13.15
N GLU A 118 10.53 5.40 13.40
CA GLU A 118 9.82 4.65 12.37
C GLU A 118 9.09 5.64 11.44
N ILE A 119 9.14 5.39 10.13
CA ILE A 119 8.37 6.12 9.14
C ILE A 119 7.54 5.13 8.32
N TYR A 120 6.34 5.53 7.92
CA TYR A 120 5.44 4.63 7.17
C TYR A 120 5.91 4.42 5.72
N ASN A 121 6.29 5.52 5.07
CA ASN A 121 6.85 5.53 3.73
C ASN A 121 7.74 6.75 3.52
N ILE A 122 8.55 6.71 2.46
CA ILE A 122 9.32 7.85 1.97
C ILE A 122 9.26 7.86 0.45
N TYR A 123 9.11 9.03 -0.14
CA TYR A 123 9.02 9.18 -1.58
C TYR A 123 9.95 10.26 -2.10
N LYS A 124 10.30 10.13 -3.38
CA LYS A 124 11.02 11.12 -4.15
C LYS A 124 10.22 11.40 -5.40
N GLU A 125 10.17 12.66 -5.82
CA GLU A 125 9.64 13.08 -7.11
C GLU A 125 10.69 13.87 -7.89
N SER A 126 10.60 13.81 -9.22
CA SER A 126 11.49 14.52 -10.13
C SER A 126 10.78 14.69 -11.47
N ASP A 127 11.14 15.73 -12.22
CA ASP A 127 10.69 15.88 -13.60
C ASP A 127 11.12 14.69 -14.46
N SER A 128 10.31 14.39 -15.47
CA SER A 128 10.51 13.24 -16.35
C SER A 128 10.52 13.66 -17.80
N GLY A 129 11.37 13.00 -18.60
CA GLY A 129 11.34 13.06 -20.07
C GLY A 129 10.82 11.75 -20.68
N PHE A 130 10.11 10.94 -19.89
CA PHE A 130 9.64 9.62 -20.33
C PHE A 130 8.45 9.77 -21.30
N GLN A 131 8.54 9.17 -22.49
CA GLN A 131 7.56 9.40 -23.57
C GLN A 131 6.22 8.64 -23.42
N GLY A 132 5.96 8.00 -22.29
CA GLY A 132 4.73 7.23 -22.07
C GLY A 132 4.41 7.07 -20.59
N PHE A 133 3.71 6.00 -20.23
CA PHE A 133 3.29 5.72 -18.86
C PHE A 133 3.87 4.37 -18.44
N SER A 134 4.62 4.34 -17.33
CA SER A 134 5.25 3.13 -16.82
C SER A 134 5.18 3.09 -15.30
N TYR A 135 4.63 2.00 -14.78
CA TYR A 135 4.54 1.71 -13.36
C TYR A 135 5.33 0.43 -13.06
N ILE A 136 6.12 0.45 -12.00
CA ILE A 136 6.89 -0.71 -11.54
C ILE A 136 6.59 -0.93 -10.07
N PHE A 137 6.10 -2.12 -9.75
CA PHE A 137 5.81 -2.56 -8.39
C PHE A 137 6.76 -3.71 -8.03
N ILE A 138 7.48 -3.56 -6.93
CA ILE A 138 8.32 -4.64 -6.37
C ILE A 138 7.60 -5.20 -5.15
N VAL A 139 7.25 -6.49 -5.22
CA VAL A 139 6.54 -7.21 -4.17
C VAL A 139 7.52 -8.19 -3.51
N PRO A 140 7.69 -8.19 -2.17
CA PRO A 140 8.74 -8.96 -1.47
C PRO A 140 8.36 -10.44 -1.30
N GLN A 141 7.69 -11.00 -2.30
CA GLN A 141 7.33 -12.40 -2.36
C GLN A 141 7.11 -12.82 -3.81
N LYS A 142 7.27 -14.12 -4.05
CA LYS A 142 6.79 -14.75 -5.27
C LYS A 142 5.32 -15.12 -5.11
N PHE A 143 4.53 -14.89 -6.14
CA PHE A 143 3.18 -15.44 -6.24
C PHE A 143 3.07 -16.32 -7.48
N HIS A 144 2.02 -17.11 -7.57
CA HIS A 144 1.82 -18.01 -8.69
C HIS A 144 0.99 -17.34 -9.79
N ILE A 145 1.52 -17.36 -11.01
CA ILE A 145 0.89 -16.85 -12.24
C ILE A 145 1.42 -17.65 -13.45
N PRO A 146 0.61 -17.93 -14.48
CA PRO A 146 1.05 -18.57 -15.71
C PRO A 146 2.17 -17.78 -16.41
N CYS A 147 3.41 -18.26 -16.34
CA CYS A 147 4.54 -17.62 -17.02
C CYS A 147 4.64 -18.13 -18.46
N ASN A 148 4.50 -17.27 -19.47
CA ASN A 148 4.58 -17.64 -20.89
C ASN A 148 5.94 -17.40 -21.55
N LEU A 149 6.88 -16.73 -20.88
CA LEU A 149 8.19 -16.39 -21.43
C LEU A 149 9.35 -16.97 -20.62
N PHE A 150 10.43 -17.31 -21.32
CA PHE A 150 11.69 -17.76 -20.72
C PHE A 150 12.58 -16.55 -20.35
N GLN A 151 13.25 -16.66 -19.21
CA GLN A 151 14.38 -15.83 -18.81
C GLN A 151 15.66 -16.64 -19.04
N ASP A 152 16.64 -15.99 -19.66
CA ASP A 152 18.01 -16.49 -19.74
C ASP A 152 18.70 -16.24 -18.40
N LEU A 153 19.27 -17.31 -17.83
CA LEU A 153 19.99 -17.27 -16.56
C LEU A 153 21.51 -17.20 -16.75
N GLY A 154 21.99 -17.13 -18.00
CA GLY A 154 23.40 -17.33 -18.34
C GLY A 154 23.76 -18.81 -18.42
N GLU A 155 24.94 -19.11 -18.97
CA GLU A 155 25.50 -20.47 -19.09
C GLU A 155 24.56 -21.49 -19.76
N GLY A 156 23.65 -21.02 -20.63
CA GLY A 156 22.65 -21.85 -21.31
C GLY A 156 21.44 -22.24 -20.45
N GLY A 157 21.40 -21.80 -19.19
CA GLY A 157 20.26 -21.99 -18.29
C GLY A 157 19.06 -21.15 -18.73
N LYS A 158 17.88 -21.78 -18.84
CA LYS A 158 16.62 -21.09 -19.13
C LYS A 158 15.56 -21.51 -18.13
N ARG A 159 14.84 -20.53 -17.58
CA ARG A 159 13.70 -20.77 -16.68
C ARG A 159 12.50 -19.97 -17.14
N ARG A 160 11.31 -20.55 -17.00
CA ARG A 160 10.06 -19.86 -17.30
C ARG A 160 9.59 -19.09 -16.06
N THR A 161 9.92 -17.81 -16.02
CA THR A 161 9.72 -16.92 -14.86
C THR A 161 9.00 -15.62 -15.21
N ARG A 162 8.68 -15.40 -16.48
CA ARG A 162 8.04 -14.18 -16.94
C ARG A 162 6.66 -14.47 -17.51
N CYS A 163 5.67 -13.73 -17.02
CA CYS A 163 4.35 -13.60 -17.61
C CYS A 163 4.27 -12.27 -18.35
N ASN A 164 3.78 -12.27 -19.58
CA ASN A 164 3.54 -11.06 -20.36
C ASN A 164 2.22 -11.17 -21.11
N PHE A 165 1.39 -10.14 -21.02
CA PHE A 165 0.12 -10.05 -21.72
C PHE A 165 -0.29 -8.59 -21.92
N ILE A 166 -1.28 -8.37 -22.77
CA ILE A 166 -1.81 -7.04 -23.09
C ILE A 166 -3.27 -6.98 -22.64
N LEU A 167 -3.59 -5.94 -21.87
CA LEU A 167 -4.96 -5.55 -21.51
C LEU A 167 -5.29 -4.30 -22.33
N ASP A 168 -6.00 -4.49 -23.44
CA ASP A 168 -6.32 -3.44 -24.42
C ASP A 168 -5.06 -2.74 -24.96
N TYR A 169 -4.70 -1.57 -24.43
CA TYR A 169 -3.50 -0.82 -24.78
C TYR A 169 -2.39 -0.87 -23.71
N ILE A 170 -2.63 -1.58 -22.60
CA ILE A 170 -1.73 -1.70 -21.44
C ILE A 170 -0.93 -3.01 -21.52
N GLU A 171 0.39 -2.91 -21.63
CA GLU A 171 1.30 -4.05 -21.50
C GLU A 171 1.57 -4.36 -20.03
N VAL A 172 1.27 -5.58 -19.59
CA VAL A 172 1.54 -6.07 -18.24
C VAL A 172 2.58 -7.18 -18.30
N SER A 173 3.71 -6.95 -17.62
CA SER A 173 4.80 -7.92 -17.49
C SER A 173 5.09 -8.22 -16.02
N VAL A 174 5.02 -9.49 -15.64
CA VAL A 174 5.37 -9.97 -14.30
C VAL A 174 6.62 -10.82 -14.40
N LEU A 175 7.67 -10.43 -13.68
CA LEU A 175 8.90 -11.20 -13.51
C LEU A 175 8.93 -11.81 -12.11
N LEU A 176 9.08 -13.13 -12.03
CA LEU A 176 9.19 -13.88 -10.78
C LEU A 176 10.65 -14.24 -10.51
N GLU A 177 11.27 -13.58 -9.54
CA GLU A 177 12.58 -13.96 -8.99
C GLU A 177 12.35 -14.83 -7.74
N ASP A 178 13.42 -15.28 -7.10
CA ASP A 178 13.29 -16.24 -6.00
C ASP A 178 12.65 -15.61 -4.74
N ASP A 179 13.06 -14.38 -4.38
CA ASP A 179 12.58 -13.69 -3.18
C ASP A 179 11.57 -12.57 -3.46
N TYR A 180 11.31 -12.24 -4.74
CA TYR A 180 10.43 -11.13 -5.09
C TYR A 180 9.76 -11.28 -6.46
N SER A 181 8.69 -10.51 -6.65
CA SER A 181 8.05 -10.33 -7.94
C SER A 181 8.16 -8.88 -8.38
N CYS A 182 8.44 -8.66 -9.67
CA CYS A 182 8.45 -7.35 -10.29
C CYS A 182 7.30 -7.27 -11.30
N ILE A 183 6.29 -6.46 -10.99
CA ILE A 183 5.15 -6.20 -11.88
C ILE A 183 5.43 -4.88 -12.58
N ARG A 184 5.42 -4.91 -13.90
CA ARG A 184 5.65 -3.75 -14.75
C ARG A 184 4.42 -3.54 -15.63
N ILE A 185 3.89 -2.33 -15.61
CA ILE A 185 2.74 -1.90 -16.40
C ILE A 185 3.23 -0.78 -17.29
N LYS A 186 3.01 -0.90 -18.60
CA LYS A 186 3.43 0.09 -19.59
C LYS A 186 2.30 0.42 -20.55
N SER A 187 2.22 1.69 -20.94
CA SER A 187 1.26 2.16 -21.93
C SER A 187 1.82 3.37 -22.67
N ASN A 188 1.46 3.49 -23.95
CA ASN A 188 1.68 4.72 -24.72
C ASN A 188 0.52 5.70 -24.56
N GLU A 189 -0.65 5.22 -24.13
CA GLU A 189 -1.81 6.03 -23.79
C GLU A 189 -1.83 6.38 -22.29
N PRO A 190 -2.48 7.47 -21.87
CA PRO A 190 -2.62 7.82 -20.46
C PRO A 190 -3.21 6.69 -19.63
N VAL A 191 -2.48 6.30 -18.59
CA VAL A 191 -2.92 5.38 -17.55
C VAL A 191 -2.69 6.08 -16.23
N GLU A 192 -3.71 6.13 -15.38
CA GLU A 192 -3.59 6.73 -14.05
C GLU A 192 -2.99 5.73 -13.05
N PHE A 193 -2.39 6.25 -11.97
CA PHE A 193 -1.82 5.40 -10.93
C PHE A 193 -2.85 4.42 -10.34
N ASP A 194 -4.10 4.87 -10.12
CA ASP A 194 -5.16 4.03 -9.56
C ASP A 194 -5.55 2.87 -10.47
N GLN A 195 -5.45 3.03 -11.80
CA GLN A 195 -5.67 1.95 -12.75
C GLN A 195 -4.54 0.93 -12.68
N ALA A 196 -3.30 1.39 -12.63
CA ALA A 196 -2.12 0.52 -12.47
C ALA A 196 -2.15 -0.24 -11.14
N ASP A 197 -2.53 0.42 -10.04
CA ASP A 197 -2.70 -0.19 -8.72
C ASP A 197 -3.86 -1.20 -8.71
N SER A 198 -4.96 -0.91 -9.41
CA SER A 198 -6.08 -1.85 -9.58
C SER A 198 -5.67 -3.15 -10.27
N ILE A 199 -4.76 -3.10 -11.25
CA ILE A 199 -4.19 -4.32 -11.87
C ILE A 199 -3.43 -5.16 -10.83
N VAL A 200 -2.64 -4.54 -9.94
CA VAL A 200 -1.93 -5.25 -8.85
C VAL A 200 -2.91 -5.86 -7.84
N ASN A 201 -3.98 -5.14 -7.49
CA ASN A 201 -5.05 -5.67 -6.62
C ASN A 201 -5.75 -6.86 -7.28
N THR A 202 -6.01 -6.78 -8.58
CA THR A 202 -6.63 -7.87 -9.36
C THR A 202 -5.74 -9.11 -9.42
N LEU A 203 -4.43 -8.93 -9.63
CA LEU A 203 -3.46 -10.02 -9.56
C LEU A 203 -3.42 -10.67 -8.16
N SER A 204 -3.60 -9.88 -7.11
CA SER A 204 -3.69 -10.39 -5.73
C SER A 204 -4.90 -11.31 -5.55
N VAL A 205 -6.06 -10.88 -6.05
CA VAL A 205 -7.30 -11.68 -6.00
C VAL A 205 -7.15 -12.95 -6.84
N ALA A 206 -6.69 -12.83 -8.09
CA ALA A 206 -6.51 -13.94 -9.03
C ALA A 206 -5.53 -14.99 -8.49
N GLY A 207 -4.42 -14.55 -7.90
CA GLY A 207 -3.40 -15.41 -7.31
C GLY A 207 -3.69 -15.84 -5.87
N CYS A 208 -4.84 -15.47 -5.31
CA CYS A 208 -5.24 -15.73 -3.92
C CYS A 208 -4.14 -15.38 -2.90
N THR A 209 -3.42 -14.29 -3.15
CA THR A 209 -2.21 -13.89 -2.42
C THR A 209 -2.19 -12.38 -2.29
N GLN A 210 -2.10 -11.84 -1.08
CA GLN A 210 -2.01 -10.38 -0.90
C GLN A 210 -0.66 -9.88 -1.43
N LEU A 211 -0.67 -9.08 -2.51
CA LEU A 211 0.54 -8.44 -3.02
C LEU A 211 0.71 -7.08 -2.36
N THR A 212 1.78 -6.92 -1.58
CA THR A 212 2.15 -5.68 -0.87
C THR A 212 3.42 -5.07 -1.46
N PRO A 213 3.33 -4.19 -2.48
CA PRO A 213 4.53 -3.58 -3.06
C PRO A 213 5.31 -2.77 -2.03
N ILE A 214 6.59 -3.08 -1.86
CA ILE A 214 7.53 -2.34 -0.99
C ILE A 214 8.18 -1.17 -1.72
N VAL A 215 8.16 -1.23 -3.05
CA VAL A 215 8.58 -0.14 -3.93
C VAL A 215 7.56 0.06 -5.03
N VAL A 216 7.25 1.32 -5.28
CA VAL A 216 6.49 1.75 -6.45
C VAL A 216 7.31 2.81 -7.18
N ARG A 217 7.55 2.59 -8.48
CA ARG A 217 8.08 3.62 -9.37
C ARG A 217 7.01 4.02 -10.36
N THR A 218 6.73 5.30 -10.45
CA THR A 218 5.82 5.89 -11.43
C THR A 218 6.63 6.73 -12.39
N GLN A 219 6.46 6.52 -13.69
CA GLN A 219 7.07 7.31 -14.75
C GLN A 219 5.98 7.73 -15.74
N THR A 220 5.74 9.01 -15.84
CA THR A 220 4.84 9.65 -16.81
C THR A 220 5.62 10.68 -17.62
N PRO A 221 5.00 11.31 -18.63
CA PRO A 221 5.63 12.44 -19.32
C PRO A 221 5.86 13.65 -18.43
N ALA A 222 5.10 13.79 -17.34
CA ALA A 222 5.23 14.92 -16.42
C ALA A 222 6.21 14.63 -15.27
N SER A 223 6.18 13.42 -14.71
CA SER A 223 6.90 13.13 -13.46
C SER A 223 7.49 11.72 -13.41
N ASN A 224 8.53 11.58 -12.59
CA ASN A 224 9.15 10.32 -12.24
C ASN A 224 9.31 10.29 -10.72
N SER A 225 8.54 9.40 -10.08
CA SER A 225 8.53 9.24 -8.64
C SER A 225 8.92 7.83 -8.21
N ILE A 226 9.48 7.75 -7.00
CA ILE A 226 9.81 6.50 -6.32
C ILE A 226 9.23 6.59 -4.92
N LEU A 227 8.44 5.60 -4.53
CA LEU A 227 7.89 5.42 -3.20
C LEU A 227 8.47 4.15 -2.58
N LEU A 228 9.03 4.26 -1.39
CA LEU A 228 9.52 3.15 -0.58
C LEU A 228 8.59 2.97 0.64
N LYS A 229 8.28 1.72 0.98
CA LYS A 229 7.42 1.36 2.12
C LYS A 229 8.12 0.35 3.04
N GLY A 230 7.55 0.17 4.23
CA GLY A 230 7.84 -0.99 5.08
C GLY A 230 7.57 -2.31 4.34
N ILE A 231 8.30 -3.36 4.75
CA ILE A 231 8.16 -4.71 4.23
C ILE A 231 7.13 -5.43 5.10
N ASP A 232 6.02 -5.83 4.50
CA ASP A 232 5.00 -6.65 5.13
C ASP A 232 4.89 -7.96 4.35
N ILE A 233 5.66 -8.96 4.78
CA ILE A 233 5.61 -10.31 4.22
C ILE A 233 4.57 -11.08 5.03
N LYS A 234 3.34 -11.08 4.53
CA LYS A 234 2.33 -12.01 5.02
C LYS A 234 2.57 -13.35 4.35
N ASN A 235 3.26 -14.25 5.05
CA ASN A 235 3.30 -15.68 4.72
C ASN A 235 1.91 -16.29 4.98
N GLY A 236 0.90 -15.85 4.24
CA GLY A 236 -0.43 -16.41 4.29
C GLY A 236 -0.42 -17.76 3.57
N THR A 237 -1.01 -18.78 4.20
CA THR A 237 -1.48 -19.94 3.46
C THR A 237 -2.45 -19.41 2.40
N PRO A 238 -2.23 -19.67 1.10
CA PRO A 238 -3.13 -19.15 0.08
C PRO A 238 -4.55 -19.60 0.39
N LEU A 239 -5.52 -18.66 0.31
CA LEU A 239 -6.91 -19.04 0.15
C LEU A 239 -6.97 -19.97 -1.08
N MET A 240 -7.71 -21.07 -1.00
CA MET A 240 -7.81 -22.12 -2.03
C MET A 240 -7.54 -21.64 -3.46
N GLU A 241 -6.77 -22.41 -4.24
CA GLU A 241 -6.49 -22.09 -5.65
C GLU A 241 -7.79 -21.83 -6.43
N PHE A 242 -7.99 -20.58 -6.85
CA PHE A 242 -9.17 -20.13 -7.59
C PHE A 242 -8.99 -20.22 -9.11
N LEU A 243 -7.80 -19.85 -9.61
CA LEU A 243 -7.40 -19.99 -11.01
C LEU A 243 -6.17 -20.89 -11.11
N PRO A 244 -6.04 -21.70 -12.18
CA PRO A 244 -4.83 -22.49 -12.39
C PRO A 244 -3.58 -21.59 -12.45
N GLN A 245 -2.60 -21.85 -11.57
CA GLN A 245 -1.58 -20.83 -11.31
C GLN A 245 -0.25 -20.98 -12.05
N ARG A 246 0.04 -22.13 -12.70
CA ARG A 246 1.41 -22.42 -13.19
C ARG A 246 1.52 -22.75 -14.67
N SER A 247 0.55 -23.45 -15.25
CA SER A 247 0.64 -23.86 -16.65
C SER A 247 0.34 -22.68 -17.57
N PRO A 248 1.19 -22.38 -18.57
CA PRO A 248 1.00 -21.23 -19.46
C PRO A 248 -0.23 -21.35 -20.35
N ASN A 249 -0.79 -22.55 -20.48
CA ASN A 249 -2.03 -22.79 -21.19
C ASN A 249 -3.22 -22.07 -20.54
N TYR A 250 -3.11 -21.73 -19.24
CA TYR A 250 -4.15 -21.04 -18.48
C TYR A 250 -3.99 -19.52 -18.44
N LEU A 251 -3.11 -18.95 -19.28
CA LEU A 251 -2.87 -17.51 -19.31
C LEU A 251 -4.13 -16.75 -19.74
N ASN A 252 -4.94 -17.32 -20.64
CA ASN A 252 -6.13 -16.65 -21.16
C ASN A 252 -7.19 -16.45 -20.06
N GLU A 253 -7.38 -17.43 -19.18
CA GLU A 253 -8.29 -17.38 -18.05
C GLU A 253 -7.90 -16.28 -17.06
N TRP A 254 -6.59 -16.09 -16.85
CA TRP A 254 -6.07 -14.96 -16.08
C TRP A 254 -6.35 -13.62 -16.77
N ILE A 255 -6.12 -13.52 -18.09
CA ILE A 255 -6.40 -12.30 -18.85
C ILE A 255 -7.89 -11.97 -18.81
N GLU A 256 -8.76 -12.96 -19.04
CA GLU A 256 -10.22 -12.80 -19.00
C GLU A 256 -10.72 -12.39 -17.63
N PHE A 257 -10.17 -12.98 -16.56
CA PHE A 257 -10.47 -12.55 -15.19
C PHE A 257 -10.07 -11.10 -14.95
N ILE A 258 -8.86 -10.71 -15.35
CA ILE A 258 -8.37 -9.34 -15.12
C ILE A 258 -9.19 -8.32 -15.90
N LYS A 259 -9.53 -8.63 -17.17
CA LYS A 259 -10.41 -7.78 -17.98
C LYS A 259 -11.79 -7.64 -17.35
N SER A 260 -12.41 -8.76 -16.98
CA SER A 260 -13.74 -8.76 -16.34
C SER A 260 -13.75 -7.99 -15.02
N TYR A 261 -12.69 -8.12 -14.22
CA TYR A 261 -12.53 -7.35 -12.99
C TYR A 261 -12.42 -5.85 -13.28
N ALA A 262 -11.57 -5.45 -14.24
CA ALA A 262 -11.37 -4.05 -14.61
C ALA A 262 -12.66 -3.43 -15.19
N GLU A 263 -13.39 -4.14 -16.04
CA GLU A 263 -14.68 -3.68 -16.58
C GLU A 263 -15.75 -3.51 -15.50
N LYS A 264 -15.74 -4.38 -14.48
CA LYS A 264 -16.76 -4.40 -13.44
C LYS A 264 -16.50 -3.39 -12.33
N PHE A 265 -15.26 -3.30 -11.86
CA PHE A 265 -14.88 -2.51 -10.68
C PHE A 265 -14.02 -1.29 -11.01
N GLY A 266 -13.33 -1.29 -12.15
CA GLY A 266 -12.44 -0.19 -12.54
C GLY A 266 -11.39 0.10 -11.46
N THR A 267 -11.46 1.29 -10.87
CA THR A 267 -10.59 1.73 -9.77
C THR A 267 -11.25 1.61 -8.38
N ASP A 268 -12.49 1.13 -8.29
CA ASP A 268 -13.16 0.91 -7.01
C ASP A 268 -12.52 -0.28 -6.27
N LYS A 269 -11.93 0.01 -5.10
CA LYS A 269 -11.22 -0.95 -4.26
C LYS A 269 -12.14 -1.69 -3.28
N THR A 270 -13.44 -1.40 -3.27
CA THR A 270 -14.38 -1.98 -2.29
C THR A 270 -14.40 -3.51 -2.35
N PHE A 271 -14.45 -4.09 -3.55
CA PHE A 271 -14.37 -5.54 -3.73
C PHE A 271 -13.04 -6.11 -3.19
N TYR A 272 -11.92 -5.49 -3.56
CA TYR A 272 -10.60 -5.88 -3.07
C TYR A 272 -10.51 -5.84 -1.55
N TYR A 273 -11.08 -4.82 -0.90
CA TYR A 273 -11.10 -4.73 0.57
C TYR A 273 -11.95 -5.81 1.22
N TYR A 274 -13.10 -6.20 0.63
CA TYR A 274 -13.86 -7.35 1.13
C TYR A 274 -13.08 -8.65 0.96
N TRP A 275 -12.46 -8.86 -0.20
CA TRP A 275 -11.58 -10.01 -0.41
C TRP A 275 -10.42 -10.03 0.60
N LEU A 276 -9.82 -8.88 0.88
CA LEU A 276 -8.72 -8.75 1.84
C LEU A 276 -9.15 -9.11 3.26
N LYS A 277 -10.37 -8.75 3.67
CA LYS A 277 -10.95 -9.17 4.95
C LYS A 277 -11.09 -10.69 5.00
N VAL A 278 -11.66 -11.30 3.95
CA VAL A 278 -11.77 -12.76 3.85
C VAL A 278 -10.39 -13.43 3.88
N PHE A 279 -9.40 -12.87 3.18
CA PHE A 279 -8.03 -13.39 3.14
C PHE A 279 -7.34 -13.38 4.51
N ASN A 280 -7.51 -12.30 5.28
CA ASN A 280 -6.90 -12.16 6.60
C ASN A 280 -7.75 -12.78 7.73
N ALA A 281 -8.91 -13.37 7.42
CA ALA A 281 -9.83 -13.87 8.44
C ALA A 281 -9.25 -14.97 9.34
N HIS A 282 -8.21 -15.66 8.88
CA HIS A 282 -7.50 -16.66 9.68
C HIS A 282 -6.71 -16.07 10.86
N GLN A 283 -6.59 -14.73 10.98
CA GLN A 283 -5.74 -14.05 11.95
C GLN A 283 -6.47 -13.61 13.22
N SER A 284 -7.80 -13.66 13.28
CA SER A 284 -8.57 -13.19 14.45
C SER A 284 -9.43 -14.29 15.08
N ASP A 285 -10.07 -13.97 16.22
CA ASP A 285 -10.98 -14.88 16.91
C ASP A 285 -12.19 -15.27 16.06
N LEU A 286 -12.51 -16.57 16.05
CA LEU A 286 -13.53 -17.22 15.20
C LEU A 286 -14.89 -16.52 15.17
N GLU A 287 -15.38 -16.02 16.30
CA GLU A 287 -16.71 -15.40 16.39
C GLU A 287 -16.76 -14.03 15.70
N ASN A 288 -15.77 -13.17 15.96
CA ASN A 288 -15.64 -11.87 15.31
C ASN A 288 -15.41 -12.03 13.79
N GLU A 289 -14.66 -13.07 13.40
CA GLU A 289 -14.41 -13.39 12.01
C GLU A 289 -15.65 -13.89 11.29
N THR A 290 -16.48 -14.70 11.93
CA THR A 290 -17.71 -15.20 11.30
C THR A 290 -18.65 -14.07 10.89
N LEU A 291 -18.80 -13.05 11.75
CA LEU A 291 -19.58 -11.86 11.42
C LEU A 291 -18.92 -11.02 10.31
N SER A 292 -17.61 -10.76 10.43
CA SER A 292 -16.82 -10.00 9.45
C SER A 292 -16.84 -10.65 8.07
N LEU A 293 -16.71 -11.98 8.02
CA LEU A 293 -16.81 -12.80 6.82
C LEU A 293 -18.19 -12.72 6.21
N THR A 294 -19.25 -12.86 7.01
CA THR A 294 -20.64 -12.80 6.51
C THR A 294 -20.93 -11.45 5.85
N VAL A 295 -20.56 -10.35 6.51
CA VAL A 295 -20.72 -8.99 5.95
C VAL A 295 -19.86 -8.79 4.70
N SER A 296 -18.64 -9.35 4.67
CA SER A 296 -17.74 -9.21 3.51
C SER A 296 -18.21 -10.04 2.32
N ILE A 297 -18.70 -11.26 2.55
CA ILE A 297 -19.32 -12.12 1.53
C ILE A 297 -20.57 -11.43 0.98
N GLU A 298 -21.43 -10.89 1.86
CA GLU A 298 -22.59 -10.11 1.46
C GLU A 298 -22.17 -8.90 0.61
N GLY A 299 -21.14 -8.16 1.03
CA GLY A 299 -20.57 -7.04 0.29
C GLY A 299 -20.07 -7.44 -1.11
N ILE A 300 -19.38 -8.58 -1.22
CA ILE A 300 -18.94 -9.16 -2.51
C ILE A 300 -20.14 -9.48 -3.40
N VAL A 301 -21.13 -10.20 -2.89
CA VAL A 301 -22.34 -10.59 -3.64
C VAL A 301 -23.13 -9.36 -4.08
N ASN A 302 -23.32 -8.39 -3.18
CA ASN A 302 -24.01 -7.14 -3.45
C ASN A 302 -23.32 -6.31 -4.53
N ASN A 303 -21.98 -6.21 -4.49
CA ASN A 303 -21.23 -5.47 -5.50
C ASN A 303 -21.29 -6.17 -6.86
N PHE A 304 -21.13 -7.51 -6.89
CA PHE A 304 -21.16 -8.27 -8.13
C PHE A 304 -22.55 -8.26 -8.79
N HIS A 305 -23.60 -8.46 -8.00
CA HIS A 305 -24.98 -8.52 -8.47
C HIS A 305 -25.75 -7.19 -8.35
N SER A 306 -25.05 -6.07 -8.08
CA SER A 306 -25.65 -4.73 -7.93
C SER A 306 -26.63 -4.37 -9.07
N LYS A 307 -26.27 -4.68 -10.31
CA LYS A 307 -27.09 -4.44 -11.52
C LYS A 307 -28.27 -5.42 -11.69
N PHE A 308 -28.24 -6.56 -11.00
CA PHE A 308 -29.26 -7.61 -11.06
C PHE A 308 -30.17 -7.61 -9.83
N LYS A 309 -29.98 -6.68 -8.89
CA LYS A 309 -30.90 -6.48 -7.77
C LYS A 309 -32.26 -6.10 -8.34
N GLN A 310 -33.15 -7.09 -8.41
CA GLN A 310 -34.57 -6.82 -8.56
C GLN A 310 -35.07 -6.31 -7.22
N SER A 311 -35.81 -5.22 -7.25
CA SER A 311 -36.57 -4.77 -6.10
C SER A 311 -37.51 -5.91 -5.70
N ASP A 312 -37.38 -6.40 -4.47
CA ASP A 312 -38.28 -7.40 -3.92
C ASP A 312 -39.66 -6.74 -3.75
N THR A 313 -40.49 -6.90 -4.77
CA THR A 313 -41.79 -6.26 -4.87
C THR A 313 -42.70 -6.71 -3.73
N ASP A 314 -42.56 -7.96 -3.28
CA ASP A 314 -43.33 -8.52 -2.19
C ASP A 314 -42.89 -7.93 -0.85
N PHE A 315 -41.58 -7.80 -0.62
CA PHE A 315 -41.05 -7.10 0.55
C PHE A 315 -41.44 -5.61 0.56
N ILE A 316 -41.38 -4.92 -0.58
CA ILE A 316 -41.79 -3.52 -0.69
C ILE A 316 -43.30 -3.37 -0.42
N ASN A 317 -44.13 -4.26 -0.95
CA ASN A 317 -45.57 -4.26 -0.69
C ASN A 317 -45.86 -4.55 0.78
N LEU A 318 -45.16 -5.52 1.37
CA LEU A 318 -45.24 -5.81 2.80
C LEU A 318 -44.83 -4.58 3.65
N CYS A 319 -43.73 -3.90 3.31
CA CYS A 319 -43.33 -2.66 3.98
C CYS A 319 -44.39 -1.57 3.83
N ARG A 320 -45.01 -1.41 2.66
CA ARG A 320 -46.10 -0.43 2.44
C ARG A 320 -47.35 -0.76 3.24
N GLU A 321 -47.67 -2.03 3.44
CA GLU A 321 -48.80 -2.48 4.25
C GLU A 321 -48.53 -2.34 5.76
N VAL A 322 -47.29 -2.58 6.18
CA VAL A 322 -46.88 -2.60 7.59
C VAL A 322 -46.52 -1.20 8.11
N MET A 323 -45.93 -0.32 7.29
CA MET A 323 -45.58 1.05 7.70
C MET A 323 -46.75 1.83 8.33
N PRO A 324 -47.97 1.87 7.75
CA PRO A 324 -49.12 2.53 8.35
C PRO A 324 -49.56 1.92 9.69
N ILE A 325 -49.23 0.64 9.94
CA ILE A 325 -49.52 -0.05 11.20
C ILE A 325 -48.47 0.35 12.24
N ILE A 326 -47.19 0.39 11.85
CA ILE A 326 -46.09 0.87 12.70
C ILE A 326 -46.29 2.34 13.07
N ASP A 327 -46.69 3.21 12.12
CA ASP A 327 -46.97 4.62 12.38
C ASP A 327 -48.15 4.82 13.35
N LYS A 328 -49.08 3.86 13.41
CA LYS A 328 -50.19 3.83 14.38
C LYS A 328 -49.79 3.24 15.72
N LEU A 329 -48.73 2.44 15.78
CA LEU A 329 -48.16 1.97 17.04
C LEU A 329 -47.42 3.16 17.66
N GLN A 330 -48.06 3.86 18.59
CA GLN A 330 -47.36 4.80 19.46
C GLN A 330 -46.35 4.03 20.33
N ILE A 331 -45.16 3.78 19.79
CA ILE A 331 -44.02 3.28 20.55
C ILE A 331 -43.49 4.45 21.37
N ASN A 332 -44.12 4.65 22.53
CA ASN A 332 -43.74 5.47 23.66
C ASN A 332 -42.62 6.50 23.42
N CYS A 333 -43.03 7.75 23.19
CA CYS A 333 -42.30 8.90 23.69
C CYS A 333 -42.16 8.77 25.21
N LYS A 334 -41.07 8.16 25.69
CA LYS A 334 -40.60 8.40 27.06
C LYS A 334 -39.76 9.67 27.06
N TYR A 335 -40.45 10.81 27.14
CA TYR A 335 -39.96 11.90 27.97
C TYR A 335 -40.94 12.03 29.14
N PRO A 336 -40.41 12.11 30.36
CA PRO A 336 -40.92 13.14 31.23
C PRO A 336 -39.80 13.93 31.92
N ALA A 337 -39.99 15.25 31.83
CA ALA A 337 -39.67 16.33 32.77
C ALA A 337 -38.30 16.37 33.45
#